data_AF-A0A3C0ANS9-F1
#
_entry.id   AF-A0A3C0ANS9-F1
#
_cell.length_a   1.000
_cell.length_b   1.000
_cell.length_c   1.000
_cell.angle_alpha   90.00
_cell.angle_beta   90.00
_cell.angle_gamma   90.00
#
_symmetry.space_group_name_H-M   'P 1'
#
loop_
_entity.id
_entity.type
_entity.pdbx_description
1 polymer ?
#
loop_
_entity_poly.entity_id
_entity_poly.type
_entity_poly.pdbx_seq_one_letter_code
_entity_poly.pdbx_strand_id
1 'polypeptide(L)'
;LPAGAELLASTERVQNQAYRFVDRPIYCTQFHPELNRDSFLGRLKSYPEYVEKIAGLSLDEFRPSIHDTPEAAALLKRFVQQIAPLHLDQT
;
A
#
# COMPACT_ATOMS: atom_id res chain seq x y z
N LEU A 1 4.36 -13.32 10.44
CA LEU A 1 3.63 -12.19 11.03
C LEU A 1 4.03 -12.02 12.49
N PRO A 2 3.87 -10.83 13.10
CA PRO A 2 4.00 -10.67 14.54
C PRO A 2 3.04 -11.60 15.30
N ALA A 3 3.36 -11.94 16.55
CA ALA A 3 2.44 -12.68 17.41
C ALA A 3 1.13 -11.89 17.61
N GLY A 4 -0.01 -12.58 17.57
CA GLY A 4 -1.34 -11.97 17.70
C GLY A 4 -1.83 -11.21 16.45
N ALA A 5 -1.13 -11.34 15.31
CA ALA A 5 -1.54 -10.77 14.04
C ALA A 5 -2.22 -11.79 13.13
N GLU A 6 -3.16 -11.31 12.32
CA GLU A 6 -3.90 -12.06 11.30
C GLU A 6 -3.58 -11.54 9.91
N LEU A 7 -3.32 -12.43 8.96
CA LEU A 7 -3.03 -12.09 7.57
C LEU A 7 -4.30 -11.61 6.86
N LEU A 8 -4.22 -10.50 6.15
CA LEU A 8 -5.33 -9.95 5.35
C LEU A 8 -5.08 -10.05 3.85
N ALA A 9 -3.83 -9.94 3.42
CA ALA A 9 -3.45 -10.05 2.02
C ALA A 9 -2.02 -10.55 1.84
N SER A 10 -1.78 -11.24 0.72
CA SER A 10 -0.48 -11.78 0.31
C SER A 10 -0.34 -11.75 -1.21
N THR A 11 0.89 -11.75 -1.70
CA THR A 11 1.24 -12.09 -3.10
C THR A 11 2.26 -13.22 -3.10
N GLU A 12 2.56 -13.77 -4.27
CA GLU A 12 3.61 -14.80 -4.45
C GLU A 12 4.99 -14.32 -3.93
N ARG A 13 5.33 -13.05 -4.16
CA ARG A 13 6.63 -12.48 -3.77
C ARG A 13 6.65 -11.92 -2.35
N VAL A 14 5.50 -11.55 -1.81
CA VAL A 14 5.38 -10.89 -0.50
C VAL A 14 4.24 -11.53 0.28
N GLN A 15 4.60 -12.41 1.21
CA GLN A 15 3.62 -13.14 2.01
C GLN A 15 2.79 -12.23 2.92
N ASN A 16 3.37 -11.14 3.43
CA ASN A 16 2.75 -10.28 4.45
C ASN A 16 2.40 -8.90 3.87
N GLN A 17 1.51 -8.83 2.86
CA GLN A 17 1.15 -7.56 2.23
C GLN A 17 0.26 -6.69 3.10
N ALA A 18 -0.67 -7.30 3.81
CA ALA A 18 -1.48 -6.62 4.82
C ALA A 18 -1.81 -7.57 5.96
N TYR A 19 -1.88 -7.03 7.17
CA TYR A 19 -2.26 -7.77 8.37
C TYR A 19 -2.90 -6.82 9.39
N ARG A 20 -3.58 -7.39 10.38
CA ARG A 20 -4.08 -6.65 11.54
C ARG A 20 -3.68 -7.34 12.83
N PHE A 21 -3.72 -6.63 13.94
CA PHE A 21 -3.72 -7.25 15.25
C PHE A 21 -5.14 -7.64 15.67
N VAL A 22 -5.29 -8.78 16.33
CA VAL A 22 -6.61 -9.31 16.72
C VAL A 22 -7.18 -8.55 17.92
N ASP A 23 -6.31 -8.09 18.82
CA ASP A 23 -6.64 -7.52 20.14
C ASP A 23 -6.70 -5.98 20.17
N ARG A 24 -6.36 -5.30 19.07
CA ARG A 24 -6.26 -3.84 19.00
C ARG A 24 -6.55 -3.34 17.58
N PRO A 25 -7.03 -2.10 17.41
CA PRO A 25 -7.41 -1.54 16.12
C PRO A 25 -6.19 -1.09 15.29
N ILE A 26 -5.21 -1.97 15.12
CA ILE A 26 -4.00 -1.70 14.34
C ILE A 26 -4.03 -2.54 13.07
N TYR A 27 -3.99 -1.85 11.94
CA TYR A 27 -3.97 -2.42 10.59
C TYR A 27 -2.72 -1.96 9.88
N CYS A 28 -2.08 -2.88 9.16
CA CYS A 28 -0.77 -2.66 8.55
C CYS A 28 -0.83 -3.01 7.07
N THR A 29 -0.17 -2.20 6.25
CA THR A 29 0.03 -2.45 4.81
C THR A 29 1.51 -2.30 4.47
N GLN A 30 2.01 -3.18 3.60
CA GLN A 30 3.36 -3.09 3.05
C GLN A 30 3.39 -2.26 1.76
N PHE A 31 2.30 -2.29 0.99
CA PHE A 31 2.10 -1.42 -0.16
C PHE A 31 1.66 -0.02 0.29
N HIS A 32 1.60 0.91 -0.67
CA HIS A 32 1.27 2.31 -0.44
C HIS A 32 -0.15 2.66 -0.92
N PRO A 33 -1.21 2.34 -0.16
CA PRO A 33 -2.59 2.67 -0.54
C PRO A 33 -2.88 4.18 -0.59
N GLU A 34 -1.99 5.00 -0.01
CA GLU A 34 -2.03 6.46 -0.07
C GLU A 34 -1.55 7.02 -1.41
N LEU A 35 -0.83 6.23 -2.19
CA LEU A 35 -0.16 6.68 -3.40
C LEU A 35 -1.05 6.47 -4.62
N ASN A 36 -1.20 7.51 -5.42
CA ASN A 36 -1.83 7.44 -6.74
C ASN A 36 -0.79 7.58 -7.85
N ARG A 37 -1.21 7.39 -9.10
CA ARG A 37 -0.33 7.46 -10.28
C ARG A 37 0.47 8.76 -10.34
N ASP A 38 -0.19 9.91 -10.15
CA ASP A 38 0.46 11.22 -10.28
C ASP A 38 1.51 11.45 -9.20
N SER A 39 1.18 11.14 -7.95
CA SER A 39 2.12 11.24 -6.82
C SER A 39 3.28 10.24 -6.95
N PHE A 40 3.03 9.04 -7.48
CA PHE A 40 4.10 8.07 -7.77
C PHE A 40 5.03 8.58 -8.87
N LEU A 41 4.49 9.08 -9.99
CA LEU A 41 5.28 9.67 -11.07
C LEU A 41 6.10 10.87 -10.59
N GLY A 42 5.52 11.73 -9.75
CA GLY A 42 6.25 12.84 -9.11
C GLY A 42 7.42 12.36 -8.27
N ARG A 43 7.23 11.27 -7.51
CA ARG A 43 8.30 10.65 -6.72
C ARG A 43 9.41 10.08 -7.59
N LEU A 44 9.07 9.36 -8.66
CA LEU A 44 10.06 8.79 -9.56
C LEU A 44 10.87 9.85 -10.32
N LYS A 45 10.27 11.00 -10.65
CA LYS A 45 11.01 12.14 -11.21
C LYS A 45 11.98 12.76 -10.22
N SER A 46 11.64 12.75 -8.93
CA SER A 46 12.47 13.31 -7.86
C SER A 46 13.63 12.37 -7.50
N TYR A 47 13.45 11.06 -7.71
CA TYR A 47 14.40 10.00 -7.34
C TYR A 47 14.52 8.95 -8.46
N PRO A 48 15.00 9.32 -9.66
CA PRO A 48 15.07 8.42 -10.81
C PRO A 48 15.99 7.22 -10.56
N GLU A 49 17.00 7.35 -9.70
CA GLU A 49 17.92 6.28 -9.34
C GLU A 49 17.26 5.08 -8.67
N TYR A 50 16.06 5.25 -8.09
CA TYR A 50 15.30 4.12 -7.55
C TYR A 50 14.78 3.21 -8.65
N VAL A 51 14.39 3.76 -9.80
CA VAL A 51 13.92 2.96 -10.93
C VAL A 51 15.06 2.08 -11.44
N GLU A 52 16.24 2.67 -11.61
CA GLU A 52 17.43 1.95 -12.06
C GLU A 52 17.84 0.87 -11.05
N LYS A 53 17.87 1.18 -9.75
CA LYS A 53 18.29 0.23 -8.72
C LYS A 53 17.31 -0.92 -8.50
N ILE A 54 16.01 -0.68 -8.61
CA ILE A 54 14.98 -1.66 -8.25
C ILE A 54 14.49 -2.42 -9.48
N ALA A 55 14.28 -1.73 -10.60
CA ALA A 55 13.75 -2.32 -11.82
C ALA A 55 14.82 -2.62 -12.87
N GLY A 56 16.03 -2.05 -12.76
CA GLY A 56 17.07 -2.18 -13.78
C GLY A 56 16.74 -1.45 -15.08
N LEU A 57 15.80 -0.50 -15.03
CA LEU A 57 15.29 0.25 -16.18
C LEU A 57 15.51 1.75 -15.98
N SER A 58 15.60 2.50 -17.08
CA SER A 58 15.47 3.96 -17.03
C SER A 58 14.04 4.37 -16.67
N LEU A 59 13.85 5.62 -16.22
CA LEU A 59 12.52 6.16 -15.93
C LEU A 59 11.60 6.11 -17.16
N ASP A 60 12.12 6.40 -18.34
CA ASP A 60 11.34 6.42 -19.58
C ASP A 60 10.88 5.01 -20.00
N GLU A 61 11.72 3.99 -19.78
CA GLU A 61 11.36 2.58 -20.01
C GLU A 61 10.37 2.04 -18.96
N PHE A 62 10.45 2.52 -17.71
CA PHE A 62 9.57 2.07 -16.64
C PHE A 62 8.18 2.72 -16.70
N ARG A 63 8.10 3.98 -17.13
CA ARG A 63 6.87 4.78 -17.12
C ARG A 63 5.65 4.12 -17.79
N PRO A 64 5.76 3.39 -18.92
CA PRO A 64 4.64 2.69 -19.54
C PRO A 64 4.04 1.56 -18.69
N SER A 65 4.80 1.00 -17.74
CA SER A 65 4.30 -0.05 -16.83
C SER A 65 3.37 0.48 -15.74
N ILE A 66 3.39 1.80 -15.51
CA ILE A 66 2.63 2.46 -14.46
C ILE A 66 1.18 2.64 -14.93
N HIS A 67 0.27 2.03 -14.17
CA HIS A 67 -1.16 2.09 -14.39
C HIS A 67 -1.89 2.49 -13.11
N ASP A 68 -3.13 2.93 -13.25
CA ASP A 68 -3.96 3.31 -12.12
C ASP A 68 -4.39 2.06 -11.33
N THR A 69 -4.39 2.20 -10.00
CA THR A 69 -4.84 1.17 -9.06
C THR A 69 -6.01 1.71 -8.23
N PRO A 70 -7.21 1.85 -8.84
CA PRO A 70 -8.35 2.50 -8.19
C PRO A 70 -8.82 1.78 -6.93
N GLU A 71 -8.66 0.45 -6.87
CA GLU A 71 -9.00 -0.35 -5.70
C GLU A 71 -8.08 -0.01 -4.51
N ALA A 72 -6.77 0.11 -4.74
CA ALA A 72 -5.81 0.46 -3.71
C ALA A 72 -6.00 1.91 -3.23
N ALA A 73 -6.17 2.85 -4.16
CA ALA A 73 -6.37 4.27 -3.84
C ALA A 73 -7.65 4.52 -3.02
N ALA A 74 -8.69 3.70 -3.22
CA ALA A 74 -9.93 3.79 -2.45
C ALA A 74 -9.88 3.08 -1.08
N LEU A 75 -8.80 2.33 -0.78
CA LEU A 75 -8.71 1.51 0.42
C LEU A 75 -8.77 2.34 1.70
N LEU A 76 -8.01 3.44 1.77
CA LEU A 76 -8.00 4.32 2.96
C LEU A 76 -9.37 4.98 3.17
N LYS A 77 -10.03 5.42 2.09
CA LYS A 77 -11.39 5.97 2.17
C LYS A 77 -12.37 4.92 2.72
N ARG A 78 -12.36 3.70 2.17
CA ARG A 78 -13.22 2.61 2.66
C ARG A 78 -12.90 2.24 4.10
N PHE A 79 -11.62 2.23 4.48
CA PHE A 79 -11.20 1.97 5.86
C PHE A 79 -11.81 2.98 6.84
N VAL A 80 -11.70 4.27 6.55
CA VAL A 80 -12.29 5.33 7.38
C VAL A 80 -13.82 5.24 7.42
N GLN A 81 -14.46 4.82 6.33
CA GLN A 81 -15.93 4.74 6.26
C GLN A 81 -16.50 3.47 6.90
N GLN A 82 -15.78 2.36 6.88
CA GLN A 82 -16.32 1.03 7.19
C GLN A 82 -15.67 0.37 8.41
N ILE A 83 -14.40 0.67 8.68
CA ILE A 83 -13.61 -0.02 9.71
C ILE A 83 -13.33 0.90 10.89
N ALA A 84 -12.88 2.13 10.65
CA ALA A 84 -12.58 3.08 11.72
C ALA A 84 -13.77 3.30 12.69
N PRO A 85 -15.03 3.44 12.23
CA PRO A 85 -16.17 3.67 13.13
C PRO A 85 -16.40 2.53 14.13
N LEU A 86 -16.08 1.28 13.75
CA LEU A 86 -16.22 0.12 14.63
C LEU A 86 -15.36 0.22 15.90
N HIS A 87 -14.31 1.05 15.86
CA HIS A 87 -13.35 1.24 16.93
C HIS A 87 -13.46 2.61 17.61
N LEU A 88 -14.17 3.57 17.00
CA LEU A 88 -14.32 4.93 17.53
C LEU A 88 -15.47 5.05 18.53
N ASP A 89 -16.48 4.19 18.44
CA ASP A 89 -17.62 4.16 19.39
C ASP A 89 -17.29 3.41 20.70
N GLN A 90 -16.03 3.04 20.92
CA GLN A 90 -15.55 2.27 22.08
C GLN A 90 -14.80 3.13 23.13
N THR A 91 -14.78 4.45 22.97
CA THR A 91 -14.25 5.44 23.95
C THR A 91 -15.38 6.27 24.55
#